data_AF-A0A537NMP6-F1
#
_entry.id   AF-A0A537NMP6-F1
#
_cell.length_a   1.000
_cell.length_b   1.000
_cell.length_c   1.000
_cell.angle_alpha   90.00
_cell.angle_beta   90.00
_cell.angle_gamma   90.00
#
_symmetry.space_group_name_H-M   'P 1'
#
loop_
_entity.id
_entity.type
_entity.pdbx_description
1 polymer ?
#
loop_
_entity_poly.entity_id
_entity_poly.type
_entity_poly.pdbx_seq_one_letter_code
_entity_poly.pdbx_strand_id
1 'polypeptide(L)'
;MAGNSDVAAVTAASAVADMEAGRLRAVALSSPARLPRPYAGTPTWREQSWRGRAVDCVVASWRGVSGPPRLAPEQIAFWRTVLSSAVRSGRWRSDRVRHFWTDMYLDGEALRDYLERERVDMHEMLSQLGLIAEETTRDRVSHGDDA
;
A
#
# COMPACT_ATOMS: atom_id res chain seq x y z
N MET A 1 13.19 -15.89 8.58
CA MET A 1 14.10 -15.63 7.41
C MET A 1 15.35 -16.52 7.51
N ALA A 2 15.86 -17.07 6.40
CA ALA A 2 16.93 -18.09 6.40
C ALA A 2 18.37 -17.57 6.59
N GLY A 3 18.57 -16.39 7.18
CA GLY A 3 19.90 -15.84 7.47
C GLY A 3 20.66 -15.23 6.28
N ASN A 4 20.06 -15.20 5.09
CA ASN A 4 20.73 -14.73 3.86
C ASN A 4 20.50 -13.23 3.55
N SER A 5 19.96 -12.46 4.50
CA SER A 5 19.66 -11.03 4.31
C SER A 5 19.74 -10.30 5.64
N ASP A 6 20.44 -9.16 5.66
CA ASP A 6 20.61 -8.33 6.86
C ASP A 6 19.35 -7.51 7.18
N VAL A 7 18.58 -7.13 6.15
CA VAL A 7 17.40 -6.28 6.24
C VAL A 7 16.34 -6.79 5.27
N ALA A 8 15.07 -6.75 5.69
CA ALA A 8 13.93 -7.02 4.82
C ALA A 8 12.75 -6.12 5.16
N ALA A 9 11.97 -5.75 4.14
CA ALA A 9 10.65 -5.15 4.30
C ALA A 9 9.59 -6.28 4.29
N VAL A 10 8.83 -6.42 5.37
CA VAL A 10 7.84 -7.48 5.55
C VAL A 10 6.57 -6.93 6.18
N THR A 11 5.47 -7.68 6.09
CA THR A 11 4.24 -7.31 6.79
C THR A 11 4.42 -7.41 8.30
N ALA A 12 3.82 -6.48 9.06
CA ALA A 12 3.90 -6.48 10.53
C ALA A 12 3.51 -7.85 11.12
N ALA A 13 2.33 -8.38 10.74
CA ALA A 13 1.88 -9.67 11.25
C ALA A 13 2.88 -10.81 11.04
N SER A 14 3.58 -10.86 9.90
CA SER A 14 4.54 -11.94 9.61
C SER A 14 5.82 -11.90 10.47
N ALA A 15 6.18 -10.73 11.00
CA ALA A 15 7.42 -10.56 11.76
C ALA A 15 7.29 -10.91 13.24
N VAL A 16 6.08 -10.95 13.79
CA VAL A 16 5.83 -11.09 15.24
C VAL A 16 6.52 -12.31 15.84
N ALA A 17 6.32 -13.50 15.27
CA ALA A 17 6.90 -14.74 15.82
C ALA A 17 8.44 -14.75 15.80
N ASP A 18 9.05 -14.19 14.76
CA ASP A 18 10.50 -14.06 14.66
C ASP A 18 11.05 -12.99 15.63
N MET A 19 10.30 -11.91 15.88
CA MET A 19 10.66 -10.89 16.88
C MET A 19 10.56 -11.41 18.31
N GLU A 20 9.49 -12.13 18.64
CA GLU A 20 9.31 -12.75 19.96
C GLU A 20 10.37 -13.80 20.25
N ALA A 21 10.81 -14.52 19.22
CA ALA A 21 11.93 -15.47 19.32
C ALA A 21 13.32 -14.81 19.29
N GLY A 22 13.40 -13.47 19.25
CA GLY A 22 14.67 -12.74 19.22
C GLY A 22 15.49 -12.90 17.94
N ARG A 23 14.91 -13.46 16.87
CA ARG A 23 15.56 -13.66 15.56
C ARG A 23 15.58 -12.39 14.72
N LEU A 24 14.61 -11.50 14.93
CA LEU A 24 14.48 -10.23 14.23
C LEU A 24 14.21 -9.08 15.18
N ARG A 25 14.54 -7.87 14.73
CA ARG A 25 14.17 -6.62 15.40
C ARG A 25 13.58 -5.67 14.38
N ALA A 26 12.41 -5.10 14.70
CA ALA A 26 11.82 -4.06 13.89
C ALA A 26 12.58 -2.74 14.07
N VAL A 27 13.06 -2.16 12.97
CA VAL A 27 13.86 -0.92 12.96
C VAL A 27 13.07 0.30 12.52
N ALA A 28 12.04 0.12 11.70
CA ALA A 28 11.19 1.18 11.19
C ALA A 28 9.78 0.64 10.89
N LEU A 29 8.76 1.48 11.03
CA LEU A 29 7.39 1.24 10.60
C LEU A 29 7.03 2.18 9.44
N SER A 30 6.42 1.64 8.37
CA SER A 30 5.87 2.44 7.27
C SER A 30 4.43 2.90 7.54
N SER A 31 3.88 2.63 8.73
CA SER A 31 2.57 3.13 9.16
C SER A 31 2.64 4.62 9.52
N PRO A 32 1.50 5.35 9.44
CA PRO A 32 1.47 6.78 9.77
C PRO A 32 1.73 7.08 11.25
N ALA A 33 1.53 6.09 12.11
CA ALA A 33 1.80 6.14 13.55
C ALA A 33 2.37 4.80 14.03
N ARG A 34 2.96 4.77 15.22
CA ARG A 34 3.48 3.54 15.82
C ARG A 34 2.36 2.52 16.03
N LEU A 35 2.70 1.26 15.83
CA LEU A 35 1.81 0.13 16.09
C LEU A 35 1.86 -0.27 17.58
N PRO A 36 0.82 -0.93 18.10
CA PRO A 36 0.82 -1.46 19.46
C PRO A 36 1.92 -2.54 19.64
N ARG A 37 2.02 -3.10 20.86
CA ARG A 37 2.93 -4.22 21.12
C ARG A 37 2.79 -5.33 20.05
N PRO A 38 3.91 -5.91 19.58
CA PRO A 38 5.28 -5.74 20.06
C PRO A 38 6.03 -4.50 19.51
N TYR A 39 5.42 -3.71 18.64
CA TYR A 39 6.08 -2.62 17.88
C TYR A 39 6.15 -1.27 18.58
N ALA A 40 5.61 -1.12 19.80
CA ALA A 40 5.50 0.17 20.48
C ALA A 40 6.84 0.94 20.59
N GLY A 41 7.97 0.24 20.68
CA GLY A 41 9.31 0.83 20.72
C GLY A 41 9.91 1.18 19.35
N THR A 42 9.32 0.72 18.25
CA THR A 42 9.84 0.92 16.90
C THR A 42 9.33 2.25 16.33
N PRO A 43 10.23 3.15 15.87
CA PRO A 43 9.82 4.40 15.24
C PRO A 43 9.19 4.18 13.87
N THR A 44 8.31 5.07 13.46
CA THR A 44 7.89 5.21 12.07
C THR A 44 9.00 5.81 11.20
N TRP A 45 8.90 5.73 9.88
CA TRP A 45 9.80 6.49 9.00
C TRP A 45 9.72 8.00 9.23
N ARG A 46 8.52 8.54 9.47
CA ARG A 46 8.30 9.97 9.74
C ARG A 46 8.99 10.49 11.00
N GLU A 47 9.15 9.63 12.00
CA GLU A 47 9.89 9.96 13.23
C GLU A 47 11.41 9.87 13.06
N GLN A 48 11.88 9.40 11.91
CA GLN A 48 13.31 9.24 11.62
C GLN A 48 13.81 10.33 10.68
N SER A 49 15.09 10.65 10.83
CA SER A 49 15.78 11.64 10.02
C SER A 49 16.87 10.96 9.17
N TRP A 50 16.87 11.26 7.88
CA TRP A 50 17.93 10.90 6.95
C TRP A 50 18.55 12.17 6.40
N ARG A 51 19.86 12.34 6.58
CA ARG A 51 20.62 13.53 6.14
C ARG A 51 19.99 14.86 6.59
N GLY A 52 19.47 14.89 7.83
CA GLY A 52 18.88 16.09 8.43
C GLY A 52 17.45 16.39 7.96
N ARG A 53 16.78 15.47 7.26
CA ARG A 53 15.39 15.62 6.82
C ARG A 53 14.55 14.44 7.30
N ALA A 54 13.30 14.71 7.70
CA ALA A 54 12.36 13.65 8.04
C ALA A 54 12.12 12.75 6.83
N VAL A 55 12.00 11.44 7.06
CA VAL A 55 11.65 10.49 6.00
C VAL A 55 10.12 10.43 5.89
N ASP A 56 9.55 11.24 4.99
CA ASP A 56 8.10 11.21 4.72
C ASP A 56 7.72 10.00 3.87
N CYS A 57 7.74 8.82 4.50
CA CYS A 57 7.41 7.56 3.87
C CYS A 57 6.30 6.88 4.68
N VAL A 58 5.09 6.89 4.12
CA VAL A 58 4.00 6.06 4.61
C VAL A 58 3.56 5.17 3.48
N VAL A 59 3.74 3.87 3.68
CA VAL A 59 3.43 2.84 2.68
C VAL A 59 2.66 1.75 3.39
N ALA A 60 1.46 1.46 2.87
CA ALA A 60 0.61 0.39 3.37
C ALA A 60 0.16 -0.49 2.22
N SER A 61 0.22 -1.80 2.40
CA SER A 61 -0.39 -2.73 1.46
C SER A 61 -1.90 -2.67 1.61
N TRP A 62 -2.60 -2.23 0.57
CA TRP A 62 -4.05 -2.23 0.50
C TRP A 62 -4.60 -3.47 -0.21
N ARG A 63 -5.90 -3.71 -0.07
CA ARG A 63 -6.64 -4.78 -0.74
C ARG A 63 -7.90 -4.19 -1.32
N GLY A 64 -8.23 -4.55 -2.56
CA GLY A 64 -9.40 -4.06 -3.27
C GLY A 64 -10.23 -5.19 -3.85
N VAL A 65 -11.49 -4.87 -4.17
CA VAL A 65 -12.39 -5.73 -4.94
C VAL A 65 -12.78 -4.97 -6.20
N SER A 66 -12.62 -5.59 -7.36
CA SER A 66 -13.01 -5.05 -8.65
C SER A 66 -14.06 -5.93 -9.31
N GLY A 67 -14.85 -5.33 -10.20
CA GLY A 67 -15.87 -6.02 -10.99
C GLY A 67 -15.69 -5.75 -12.48
N PRO A 68 -16.41 -6.47 -13.35
CA PRO A 68 -16.32 -6.28 -14.80
C PRO A 68 -16.78 -4.88 -15.23
N PRO A 69 -16.26 -4.35 -16.35
CA PRO A 69 -16.77 -3.13 -16.95
C PRO A 69 -18.20 -3.40 -17.44
N ARG A 70 -19.18 -2.60 -17.00
CA ARG A 70 -20.64 -2.73 -17.25
C ARG A 70 -21.45 -3.53 -16.22
N LEU A 71 -21.10 -3.46 -14.94
CA LEU A 71 -22.08 -3.79 -13.88
C LEU A 71 -23.24 -2.79 -13.89
N ALA A 72 -24.47 -3.30 -13.73
CA ALA A 72 -25.66 -2.47 -13.59
C ALA A 72 -25.62 -1.67 -12.26
N PRO A 73 -26.25 -0.49 -12.18
CA PRO A 73 -26.27 0.33 -10.96
C PRO A 73 -26.71 -0.43 -9.70
N GLU A 74 -27.69 -1.32 -9.83
CA GLU A 74 -28.24 -2.12 -8.74
C GLU A 74 -27.22 -3.15 -8.22
N GLN A 75 -26.42 -3.72 -9.13
CA GLN A 75 -25.35 -4.67 -8.77
C GLN A 75 -24.24 -3.95 -8.02
N ILE A 76 -23.87 -2.73 -8.47
CA ILE A 76 -22.88 -1.90 -7.77
C ILE A 76 -23.38 -1.54 -6.36
N ALA A 77 -24.65 -1.13 -6.25
CA ALA A 77 -25.26 -0.77 -4.97
C ALA A 77 -25.31 -1.96 -3.99
N PHE A 78 -25.63 -3.15 -4.49
CA PHE A 78 -25.59 -4.38 -3.71
C PHE A 78 -24.19 -4.62 -3.12
N TRP A 79 -23.15 -4.62 -3.96
CA TRP A 79 -21.78 -4.89 -3.51
C TRP A 79 -21.24 -3.82 -2.56
N ARG A 80 -21.54 -2.53 -2.77
CA ARG A 80 -21.16 -1.45 -1.84
C ARG A 80 -21.81 -1.66 -0.46
N THR A 81 -23.06 -2.07 -0.43
CA THR A 81 -23.77 -2.37 0.83
C THR A 81 -23.14 -3.56 1.56
N VAL A 82 -22.87 -4.65 0.84
CA VAL A 82 -22.28 -5.87 1.41
C VAL A 82 -20.87 -5.60 1.95
N LEU A 83 -20.01 -4.98 1.15
CA LEU A 83 -18.61 -4.70 1.52
C LEU A 83 -18.53 -3.69 2.68
N SER A 84 -19.30 -2.60 2.63
CA SER A 84 -19.33 -1.63 3.74
C SER A 84 -19.82 -2.26 5.05
N SER A 85 -20.76 -3.19 4.98
CA SER A 85 -21.23 -3.92 6.16
C SER A 85 -20.19 -4.91 6.68
N ALA A 86 -19.49 -5.62 5.78
CA ALA A 86 -18.42 -6.53 6.13
C ALA A 86 -17.28 -5.82 6.87
N VAL A 87 -16.81 -4.68 6.36
CA VAL A 87 -15.71 -3.93 7.00
C VAL A 87 -16.09 -3.28 8.34
N ARG A 88 -17.38 -3.06 8.60
CA ARG A 88 -17.88 -2.59 9.90
C ARG A 88 -18.11 -3.71 10.91
N SER A 89 -18.05 -4.96 10.47
CA SER A 89 -18.33 -6.12 11.34
C SER A 89 -17.34 -6.23 12.51
N GLY A 90 -17.78 -6.82 13.61
CA GLY A 90 -16.90 -7.12 14.76
C GLY A 90 -15.74 -8.03 14.36
N ARG A 91 -16.00 -9.04 13.52
CA ARG A 91 -14.98 -9.97 13.02
C ARG A 91 -13.88 -9.24 12.23
N TRP A 92 -14.26 -8.35 11.31
CA TRP A 92 -13.28 -7.57 10.56
C TRP A 92 -12.42 -6.65 11.45
N ARG A 93 -13.04 -6.03 12.47
CA ARG A 93 -12.30 -5.24 13.46
C ARG A 93 -11.28 -6.08 14.22
N SER A 94 -11.66 -7.31 14.64
CA SER A 94 -10.73 -8.25 15.28
C SER A 94 -9.58 -8.64 14.36
N ASP A 95 -9.88 -8.95 13.09
CA ASP A 95 -8.86 -9.32 12.10
C ASP A 95 -7.88 -8.16 11.85
N ARG A 96 -8.38 -6.93 11.76
CA ARG A 96 -7.53 -5.73 11.61
C ARG A 96 -6.57 -5.54 12.77
N VAL A 97 -7.02 -5.73 14.00
CA VAL A 97 -6.15 -5.66 15.19
C VAL A 97 -5.10 -6.77 15.13
N ARG A 98 -5.52 -8.02 14.85
CA ARG A 98 -4.63 -9.18 14.76
C ARG A 98 -3.54 -9.00 13.69
N HIS A 99 -3.89 -8.38 12.58
CA HIS A 99 -2.99 -8.21 11.44
C HIS A 99 -2.29 -6.86 11.36
N PHE A 100 -2.52 -5.97 12.34
CA PHE A 100 -2.01 -4.60 12.37
C PHE A 100 -2.43 -3.77 11.14
N TRP A 101 -3.66 -3.95 10.66
CA TRP A 101 -4.19 -3.23 9.52
C TRP A 101 -4.90 -1.93 9.92
N THR A 102 -4.48 -0.83 9.31
CA THR A 102 -5.16 0.47 9.38
C THR A 102 -6.52 0.42 8.68
N ASP A 103 -7.46 1.25 9.14
CA ASP A 103 -8.74 1.38 8.42
C ASP A 103 -8.52 2.12 7.11
N MET A 104 -9.04 1.57 6.02
CA MET A 104 -8.99 2.22 4.72
C MET A 104 -10.10 1.68 3.82
N TYR A 105 -11.35 1.93 4.20
CA TYR A 105 -12.48 1.65 3.32
C TYR A 105 -12.73 2.83 2.38
N LEU A 106 -12.53 2.60 1.08
CA LEU A 106 -12.85 3.54 0.00
C LEU A 106 -13.71 2.81 -1.03
N ASP A 107 -14.69 3.51 -1.59
CA ASP A 107 -15.47 3.01 -2.72
C ASP A 107 -15.84 4.16 -3.68
N GLY A 108 -16.44 3.81 -4.82
CA GLY A 108 -16.96 4.79 -5.77
C GLY A 108 -15.90 5.74 -6.32
N GLU A 109 -16.13 7.05 -6.19
CA GLU A 109 -15.23 8.11 -6.67
C GLU A 109 -13.96 8.21 -5.82
N ALA A 110 -14.08 8.16 -4.49
CA ALA A 110 -12.93 8.23 -3.60
C ALA A 110 -11.91 7.10 -3.84
N LEU A 111 -12.40 5.89 -4.16
CA LEU A 111 -11.53 4.78 -4.57
C LEU A 111 -10.86 5.05 -5.92
N ARG A 112 -11.60 5.57 -6.91
CA ARG A 112 -11.05 5.92 -8.23
C ARG A 112 -9.93 6.96 -8.11
N ASP A 113 -10.17 8.01 -7.34
CA ASP A 113 -9.19 9.07 -7.13
C ASP A 113 -7.95 8.55 -6.39
N TYR A 114 -8.13 7.67 -5.42
CA TYR A 114 -7.02 7.01 -4.74
C TYR A 114 -6.18 6.16 -5.70
N LEU A 115 -6.82 5.32 -6.52
CA LEU A 115 -6.12 4.46 -7.47
C LEU A 115 -5.37 5.26 -8.54
N GLU A 116 -5.94 6.38 -9.00
CA GLU A 116 -5.27 7.23 -9.99
C GLU A 116 -4.05 7.93 -9.40
N ARG A 117 -4.14 8.45 -8.17
CA ARG A 117 -2.97 9.00 -7.46
C ARG A 117 -1.89 7.94 -7.24
N GLU A 118 -2.28 6.77 -6.73
CA GLU A 118 -1.35 5.67 -6.50
C GLU A 118 -0.64 5.23 -7.80
N ARG A 119 -1.37 5.21 -8.92
CA ARG A 119 -0.81 4.90 -10.24
C ARG A 119 0.24 5.93 -10.65
N VAL A 120 -0.05 7.22 -10.50
CA VAL A 120 0.88 8.32 -10.84
C VAL A 120 2.11 8.27 -9.95
N ASP A 121 1.93 8.20 -8.62
CA ASP A 121 3.02 8.18 -7.65
C ASP A 121 3.92 6.97 -7.87
N MET A 122 3.35 5.78 -8.09
CA MET A 122 4.12 4.57 -8.36
C MET A 122 4.86 4.65 -9.70
N HIS A 123 4.23 5.18 -10.74
CA HIS A 123 4.89 5.37 -12.03
C HIS A 123 6.10 6.31 -11.92
N GLU A 124 5.94 7.45 -11.26
CA GLU A 124 7.03 8.39 -11.02
C GLU A 124 8.18 7.74 -10.22
N MET A 125 7.86 7.08 -9.11
CA MET A 125 8.86 6.40 -8.27
C MET A 125 9.60 5.30 -9.05
N LEU A 126 8.89 4.43 -9.77
CA LEU A 126 9.51 3.35 -10.53
C LEU A 126 10.36 3.89 -11.69
N SER A 127 9.96 5.00 -12.32
CA SER A 127 10.73 5.67 -13.37
C SER A 127 12.02 6.26 -12.82
N GLN A 128 11.96 6.99 -11.71
CA GLN A 128 13.14 7.55 -11.03
C GLN A 128 14.14 6.48 -10.57
N LEU A 129 13.64 5.28 -10.23
CA LEU A 129 14.45 4.13 -9.87
C LEU A 129 14.96 3.33 -11.10
N GLY A 130 14.56 3.71 -12.31
CA GLY A 130 14.93 3.00 -13.54
C GLY A 130 14.33 1.59 -13.67
N LEU A 131 13.24 1.31 -12.96
CA LEU A 131 12.58 0.00 -12.94
C LEU A 131 11.52 -0.15 -14.04
N ILE A 132 11.10 0.96 -14.64
CA ILE A 132 10.28 1.02 -15.84
C ILE A 132 10.90 2.00 -16.82
N ALA A 133 10.64 1.81 -18.11
CA ALA A 133 11.05 2.79 -19.11
C ALA A 133 10.32 4.11 -18.84
N GLU A 134 11.05 5.23 -18.84
CA GLU A 134 10.41 6.53 -18.98
C GLU A 134 9.61 6.49 -20.28
N GLU A 135 8.34 6.92 -20.22
CA GLU A 135 7.50 7.10 -21.39
C GLU A 135 8.04 8.29 -22.20
N THR A 136 9.23 8.11 -22.78
CA THR A 136 9.79 8.99 -23.78
C THR A 136 8.86 8.87 -24.96
N THR A 137 8.09 9.91 -25.23
CA THR A 137 7.39 10.17 -26.50
C THR A 137 8.21 9.64 -27.67
N ARG A 138 7.95 8.41 -28.08
CA ARG A 138 8.28 7.85 -29.39
C ARG A 138 6.95 7.56 -30.07
N ASP A 139 6.86 8.01 -31.31
CA ASP A 139 5.75 7.87 -32.25
C ASP A 139 4.62 8.91 -32.23
N ARG A 140 5.02 10.19 -32.23
CA ARG A 140 4.25 11.23 -32.94
C ARG A 140 5.12 12.10 -33.85
N VAL A 141 5.95 11.52 -34.73
CA VAL A 141 6.37 12.17 -35.99
C VAL A 141 6.66 11.11 -37.06
N SER A 142 6.18 11.38 -38.29
CA SER A 142 6.29 10.63 -39.56
C SER A 142 5.36 9.41 -39.65
N HIS A 143 4.28 9.42 -40.41
CA HIS A 143 4.29 9.56 -41.86
C HIS A 143 3.30 10.63 -42.35
N GLY A 144 3.84 11.74 -42.83
CA GLY A 144 3.27 12.48 -43.94
C GLY A 144 4.04 12.09 -45.20
N ASP A 145 3.27 11.90 -46.27
CA ASP A 145 3.64 11.89 -47.69
C ASP A 145 4.67 10.86 -48.20
N ASP A 146 4.16 9.87 -48.93
CA ASP A 146 4.71 9.47 -50.23
C ASP A 146 3.57 9.01 -51.16
N ALA A 147 3.39 9.79 -52.24
CA ALA A 147 2.67 9.55 -53.51
C ALA A 147 1.14 9.40 -53.53
#